data_AF-A0A9Q8LDH7-F1
#
_entry.id   AF-A0A9Q8LDH7-F1
#
_cell.length_a   1.000
_cell.length_b   1.000
_cell.length_c   1.000
_cell.angle_alpha   90.00
_cell.angle_beta   90.00
_cell.angle_gamma   90.00
#
_symmetry.space_group_name_H-M   'P 1'
#
loop_
_entity.id
_entity.type
_entity.pdbx_description
1 polymer ?
#
loop_
_entity_poly.entity_id
_entity_poly.type
_entity_poly.pdbx_seq_one_letter_code
_entity_poly.pdbx_strand_id
1 'polypeptide(L)'
;MIGRKRLLLISYVVFSLAAMVCGLAPHFSVFVVGRALAGVGGSGMIAMVNLIVSDLVGLKELAGYRGWFQAAMATGRLCGGPVGGFFMERVGWRVVFVAQMPISILAAGACAVLIPSKAPTLGSDGDAADGAQEAKSGTVHCRDVIWLLVQKVDIGGSSLLVCTITMGLISLNLLGDGYTFHDIQASGTLGLCLMCGGLLFAVERYLVAKPMLSRRLLSDDIVVGVYAINILGMIAQSSLTFILPLEQRILNSSTADRTGLQLLPLVAGSIGGSIAAGILIKRFVLILNSRLQVFRC
;
A
#
# COMPACT_ATOMS: atom_id res chain seq x y z
N MET A 1 -19.50 -2.01 7.18
CA MET A 1 -18.70 -3.02 6.43
C MET A 1 -19.14 -3.25 4.99
N ILE A 2 -20.44 -3.11 4.63
CA ILE A 2 -20.97 -3.34 3.26
C ILE A 2 -20.22 -2.53 2.19
N GLY A 3 -19.98 -1.23 2.43
CA GLY A 3 -19.20 -0.39 1.52
C GLY A 3 -17.74 -0.83 1.38
N ARG A 4 -17.09 -1.22 2.49
CA ARG A 4 -15.68 -1.66 2.50
C ARG A 4 -15.48 -2.97 1.75
N LYS A 5 -16.40 -3.94 1.91
CA LYS A 5 -16.40 -5.20 1.14
C LYS A 5 -16.51 -4.94 -0.37
N ARG A 6 -17.42 -4.06 -0.79
CA ARG A 6 -17.59 -3.70 -2.20
C ARG A 6 -16.33 -3.03 -2.78
N LEU A 7 -15.73 -2.09 -2.04
CA LEU A 7 -14.50 -1.42 -2.47
C LEU A 7 -13.31 -2.39 -2.57
N LEU A 8 -13.20 -3.36 -1.67
CA LEU A 8 -12.19 -4.41 -1.74
C LEU A 8 -12.36 -5.26 -3.00
N LEU A 9 -13.58 -5.71 -3.30
CA LEU A 9 -13.87 -6.50 -4.51
C LEU A 9 -13.60 -5.71 -5.80
N ILE A 10 -13.97 -4.43 -5.86
CA ILE A 10 -13.66 -3.56 -7.00
C ILE A 10 -12.14 -3.47 -7.20
N SER A 11 -11.37 -3.33 -6.12
CA SER A 11 -9.91 -3.26 -6.19
C SER A 11 -9.31 -4.55 -6.78
N TYR A 12 -9.83 -5.72 -6.39
CA TYR A 12 -9.46 -7.02 -6.98
C TYR A 12 -9.76 -7.10 -8.48
N VAL A 13 -10.94 -6.64 -8.91
CA VAL A 13 -11.32 -6.64 -10.33
C VAL A 13 -10.40 -5.72 -11.13
N VAL A 14 -10.15 -4.50 -10.65
CA VAL A 14 -9.25 -3.54 -11.31
C VAL A 14 -7.85 -4.12 -11.45
N PHE A 15 -7.31 -4.73 -10.39
CA PHE A 15 -6.00 -5.36 -10.44
C PHE A 15 -5.95 -6.55 -11.40
N SER A 16 -6.96 -7.41 -11.39
CA SER A 16 -7.06 -8.58 -12.27
C SER A 16 -7.08 -8.17 -13.75
N LEU A 17 -7.88 -7.16 -14.09
CA LEU A 17 -7.95 -6.61 -15.45
C LEU A 17 -6.62 -5.95 -15.85
N ALA A 18 -6.00 -5.21 -14.94
CA ALA A 18 -4.70 -4.59 -15.19
C ALA A 18 -3.58 -5.63 -15.40
N ALA A 19 -3.57 -6.73 -14.64
CA ALA A 19 -2.63 -7.83 -14.82
C ALA A 19 -2.80 -8.50 -16.19
N MET A 20 -4.05 -8.66 -16.64
CA MET A 20 -4.36 -9.17 -17.98
C MET A 20 -3.82 -8.25 -19.08
N VAL A 21 -3.98 -6.93 -18.93
CA VAL A 21 -3.40 -5.93 -19.86
C VAL A 21 -1.88 -6.04 -19.92
N CYS A 22 -1.21 -6.22 -18.77
CA CYS A 22 0.25 -6.42 -18.72
C CYS A 22 0.69 -7.69 -19.45
N GLY A 23 -0.03 -8.81 -19.29
CA GLY A 23 0.31 -10.08 -19.92
C GLY A 23 0.14 -10.06 -21.45
N LEU A 24 -0.90 -9.38 -21.93
CA LEU A 24 -1.26 -9.27 -23.35
C LEU A 24 -0.63 -8.05 -24.05
N ALA A 25 0.17 -7.24 -23.35
CA ALA A 25 0.67 -5.96 -23.88
C ALA A 25 1.47 -6.14 -25.19
N PRO A 26 1.06 -5.53 -26.31
CA PRO A 26 1.77 -5.67 -27.58
C PRO A 26 3.05 -4.84 -27.64
N HIS A 27 3.09 -3.69 -26.95
CA HIS A 27 4.25 -2.79 -26.88
C HIS A 27 4.44 -2.23 -25.47
N PHE A 28 5.62 -1.66 -25.21
CA PHE A 28 6.06 -1.23 -23.88
C PHE A 28 5.11 -0.20 -23.23
N SER A 29 4.58 0.76 -23.98
CA SER A 29 3.68 1.79 -23.42
C SER A 29 2.40 1.21 -22.82
N VAL A 30 1.77 0.22 -23.49
CA VAL A 30 0.58 -0.46 -22.95
C VAL A 30 0.92 -1.25 -21.69
N PHE A 31 2.11 -1.85 -21.64
CA PHE A 31 2.60 -2.53 -20.44
C PHE A 31 2.75 -1.56 -19.26
N VAL A 32 3.32 -0.38 -19.49
CA VAL A 32 3.47 0.66 -18.45
C VAL A 32 2.11 1.15 -17.94
N VAL A 33 1.14 1.39 -18.83
CA VAL A 33 -0.23 1.77 -18.45
C VAL A 33 -0.89 0.66 -17.63
N GLY A 34 -0.74 -0.60 -18.04
CA GLY A 34 -1.22 -1.76 -17.27
C GLY A 34 -0.61 -1.81 -15.87
N ARG A 35 0.69 -1.52 -15.73
CA ARG A 35 1.37 -1.48 -14.43
C ARG A 35 0.88 -0.33 -13.54
N ALA A 36 0.61 0.83 -14.12
CA ALA A 36 0.01 1.95 -13.39
C ALA A 36 -1.38 1.58 -12.85
N LEU A 37 -2.23 0.97 -13.68
CA LEU A 37 -3.57 0.49 -13.27
C LEU A 37 -3.49 -0.61 -12.20
N ALA A 38 -2.54 -1.54 -12.33
CA ALA A 38 -2.30 -2.56 -11.32
C ALA A 38 -1.83 -1.95 -9.99
N GLY A 39 -1.05 -0.86 -10.03
CA GLY A 39 -0.66 -0.10 -8.85
C GLY A 39 -1.86 0.51 -8.11
N VAL A 40 -2.82 1.07 -8.84
CA VAL A 40 -4.07 1.61 -8.26
C VAL A 40 -4.88 0.49 -7.62
N GLY A 41 -5.10 -0.62 -8.32
CA GLY A 41 -5.83 -1.78 -7.78
C GLY A 41 -5.14 -2.39 -6.55
N GLY A 42 -3.82 -2.57 -6.59
CA GLY A 42 -3.04 -3.18 -5.52
C GLY A 42 -2.98 -2.32 -4.25
N SER A 43 -2.79 -1.01 -4.39
CA SER A 43 -2.79 -0.09 -3.24
C SER A 43 -4.18 0.02 -2.60
N GLY A 44 -5.24 0.02 -3.40
CA GLY A 44 -6.63 -0.05 -2.93
C GLY A 44 -6.92 -1.29 -2.09
N MET A 45 -6.42 -2.47 -2.52
CA MET A 45 -6.57 -3.70 -1.73
C MET A 45 -5.91 -3.60 -0.36
N ILE A 46 -4.64 -3.18 -0.31
CA ILE A 46 -3.88 -3.08 0.95
C ILE A 46 -4.55 -2.08 1.89
N ALA A 47 -4.99 -0.94 1.38
CA ALA A 47 -5.70 0.07 2.16
C ALA A 47 -7.02 -0.49 2.73
N MET A 48 -7.84 -1.14 1.91
CA MET A 48 -9.11 -1.71 2.35
C MET A 48 -8.94 -2.84 3.37
N VAL A 49 -7.94 -3.70 3.20
CA VAL A 49 -7.66 -4.77 4.19
C VAL A 49 -7.26 -4.17 5.53
N ASN A 50 -6.34 -3.20 5.55
CA ASN A 50 -5.94 -2.53 6.79
C ASN A 50 -7.12 -1.84 7.50
N LEU A 51 -8.02 -1.24 6.73
CA LEU A 51 -9.25 -0.62 7.23
C LEU A 51 -10.23 -1.65 7.80
N ILE A 52 -10.43 -2.79 7.13
CA ILE A 52 -11.32 -3.86 7.63
C ILE A 52 -10.75 -4.45 8.92
N VAL A 53 -9.44 -4.70 8.99
CA VAL A 53 -8.79 -5.21 10.21
C VAL A 53 -8.93 -4.23 11.38
N SER A 54 -8.77 -2.92 11.15
CA SER A 54 -8.94 -1.91 12.21
C SER A 54 -10.37 -1.75 12.70
N ASP A 55 -11.37 -2.10 11.88
CA ASP A 55 -12.78 -2.08 12.30
C ASP A 55 -13.17 -3.34 13.08
N LEU A 56 -12.54 -4.48 12.78
CA LEU A 56 -12.86 -5.77 13.40
C LEU A 56 -12.17 -5.96 14.74
N VAL A 57 -10.98 -5.37 14.90
CA VAL A 57 -10.08 -5.65 16.02
C VAL A 57 -9.86 -4.39 16.85
N GLY A 58 -10.02 -4.48 18.17
CA GLY A 58 -9.76 -3.37 19.08
C GLY A 58 -8.29 -2.91 19.06
N LEU A 59 -8.05 -1.65 19.45
CA LEU A 59 -6.72 -1.00 19.39
C LEU A 59 -5.59 -1.80 20.06
N LYS A 60 -5.89 -2.59 21.11
CA LYS A 60 -4.92 -3.40 21.86
C LYS A 60 -4.41 -4.63 21.09
N GLU A 61 -5.23 -5.19 20.20
CA GLU A 61 -4.89 -6.39 19.43
C GLU A 61 -4.47 -6.07 17.99
N LEU A 62 -4.74 -4.85 17.54
CA LEU A 62 -4.48 -4.37 16.18
C LEU A 62 -3.01 -4.55 15.75
N ALA A 63 -2.06 -4.35 16.66
CA ALA A 63 -0.63 -4.55 16.38
C ALA A 63 -0.29 -6.01 16.04
N GLY A 64 -0.89 -6.98 16.73
CA GLY A 64 -0.69 -8.40 16.48
C GLY A 64 -1.25 -8.84 15.13
N TYR A 65 -2.48 -8.40 14.80
CA TYR A 65 -3.10 -8.69 13.51
C TYR A 65 -2.36 -8.03 12.34
N ARG A 66 -1.87 -6.80 12.51
CA ARG A 66 -1.00 -6.15 11.51
C ARG A 66 0.32 -6.90 11.32
N GLY A 67 0.90 -7.45 12.39
CA GLY A 67 2.07 -8.32 12.30
C GLY A 67 1.82 -9.57 11.43
N TRP A 68 0.70 -10.26 11.65
CA TRP A 68 0.29 -11.40 10.82
C TRP A 68 0.02 -11.02 9.35
N PHE A 69 -0.64 -9.89 9.12
CA PHE A 69 -0.86 -9.37 7.77
C PHE A 69 0.47 -9.12 7.04
N GLN A 70 1.45 -8.51 7.71
CA GLN A 70 2.77 -8.29 7.13
C GLN A 70 3.55 -9.59 6.92
N ALA A 71 3.40 -10.58 7.80
CA ALA A 71 3.98 -11.91 7.60
C ALA A 71 3.38 -12.61 6.36
N ALA A 72 2.06 -12.51 6.14
CA ALA A 72 1.41 -13.04 4.95
C ALA A 72 1.89 -12.31 3.67
N MET A 73 2.04 -10.99 3.71
CA MET A 73 2.61 -10.21 2.61
C MET A 73 4.06 -10.60 2.30
N ALA A 74 4.89 -10.77 3.32
CA ALA A 74 6.27 -11.22 3.16
C ALA A 74 6.33 -12.63 2.55
N THR A 75 5.45 -13.54 2.98
CA THR A 75 5.32 -14.88 2.39
C THR A 75 4.91 -14.83 0.92
N GLY A 76 3.98 -13.94 0.54
CA GLY A 76 3.63 -13.73 -0.87
C GLY A 76 4.82 -13.22 -1.69
N ARG A 77 5.61 -12.28 -1.14
CA ARG A 77 6.85 -11.79 -1.77
C ARG A 77 7.89 -12.91 -1.91
N LEU A 78 7.98 -13.83 -0.94
CA LEU A 78 8.86 -15.01 -0.97
C LEU A 78 8.57 -15.88 -2.18
N CYS A 79 7.30 -16.26 -2.36
CA CYS A 79 6.90 -17.17 -3.43
C CYS A 79 7.09 -16.54 -4.82
N GLY A 80 7.00 -15.21 -4.92
CA GLY A 80 7.10 -14.49 -6.19
C GLY A 80 8.44 -14.69 -6.92
N GLY A 81 9.56 -14.70 -6.22
CA GLY A 81 10.90 -14.84 -6.82
C GLY A 81 11.11 -16.20 -7.52
N PRO A 82 11.05 -17.33 -6.79
CA PRO A 82 11.21 -18.66 -7.37
C PRO A 82 10.15 -19.00 -8.43
N VAL A 83 8.87 -18.68 -8.16
CA VAL A 83 7.77 -18.95 -9.12
C VAL A 83 7.95 -18.11 -10.38
N GLY A 84 8.31 -16.83 -10.24
CA GLY A 84 8.59 -15.94 -11.36
C GLY A 84 9.81 -16.39 -12.18
N GLY A 85 10.89 -16.80 -11.51
CA GLY A 85 12.09 -17.34 -12.16
C GLY A 85 11.79 -18.60 -12.97
N PHE A 86 11.02 -19.53 -12.40
CA PHE A 86 10.58 -20.75 -13.07
C PHE A 86 9.80 -20.47 -14.36
N PHE A 87 8.83 -19.54 -14.31
CA PHE A 87 8.05 -19.17 -15.50
C PHE A 87 8.89 -18.43 -16.54
N MET A 88 9.79 -17.55 -16.09
CA MET A 88 10.63 -16.75 -16.98
C MET A 88 11.54 -17.62 -17.85
N GLU A 89 12.10 -18.70 -17.30
CA GLU A 89 13.02 -19.58 -18.03
C GLU A 89 12.33 -20.53 -19.02
N ARG A 90 11.07 -20.91 -18.78
CA ARG A 90 10.39 -21.95 -19.58
C ARG A 90 9.38 -21.41 -20.59
N VAL A 91 8.55 -20.47 -20.16
CA VAL A 91 7.37 -20.00 -20.93
C VAL A 91 7.48 -18.52 -21.28
N GLY A 92 8.32 -17.79 -20.53
CA GLY A 92 8.54 -16.36 -20.70
C GLY A 92 7.80 -15.52 -19.67
N TRP A 93 8.20 -14.25 -19.59
CA TRP A 93 7.79 -13.33 -18.53
C TRP A 93 6.29 -12.97 -18.54
N ARG A 94 5.61 -13.05 -19.68
CA ARG A 94 4.19 -12.66 -19.84
C ARG A 94 3.26 -13.49 -18.96
N VAL A 95 3.56 -14.78 -18.78
CA VAL A 95 2.74 -15.71 -18.00
C VAL A 95 2.71 -15.33 -16.52
N VAL A 96 3.76 -14.68 -16.00
CA VAL A 96 3.82 -14.21 -14.60
C VAL A 96 2.72 -13.18 -14.32
N PHE A 97 2.28 -12.42 -15.32
CA PHE A 97 1.20 -11.45 -15.19
C PHE A 97 -0.17 -12.11 -15.33
N VAL A 98 -0.33 -13.01 -16.31
CA VAL A 98 -1.60 -13.73 -16.51
C VAL A 98 -1.91 -14.66 -15.34
N ALA A 99 -0.89 -15.29 -14.74
CA ALA A 99 -1.03 -16.18 -13.59
C ALA A 99 -1.54 -15.45 -12.33
N GLN A 100 -1.39 -14.13 -12.23
CA GLN A 100 -1.96 -13.35 -11.13
C GLN A 100 -3.49 -13.27 -11.22
N MET A 101 -4.06 -13.34 -12.42
CA MET A 101 -5.50 -13.26 -12.66
C MET A 101 -6.29 -14.34 -11.91
N PRO A 102 -6.06 -15.65 -12.10
CA PRO A 102 -6.81 -16.69 -11.40
C PRO A 102 -6.62 -16.60 -9.88
N ILE A 103 -5.41 -16.26 -9.41
CA ILE A 103 -5.13 -16.10 -7.98
C ILE A 103 -5.94 -14.95 -7.39
N SER A 104 -6.00 -13.82 -8.09
CA SER A 104 -6.76 -12.64 -7.65
C SER A 104 -8.28 -12.88 -7.67
N ILE A 105 -8.79 -13.64 -8.65
CA ILE A 105 -10.21 -14.00 -8.73
C ILE A 105 -10.59 -14.98 -7.61
N LEU A 106 -9.74 -15.97 -7.33
CA LEU A 106 -9.95 -16.89 -6.20
C LEU A 106 -9.95 -16.14 -4.86
N ALA A 107 -9.00 -15.21 -4.67
CA ALA A 107 -8.97 -14.37 -3.47
C ALA A 107 -10.21 -13.48 -3.35
N ALA A 108 -10.67 -12.89 -4.45
CA ALA A 108 -11.91 -12.11 -4.47
C ALA A 108 -13.14 -12.96 -4.14
N GLY A 109 -13.22 -14.18 -4.69
CA GLY A 109 -14.29 -15.15 -4.38
C GLY A 109 -14.28 -15.56 -2.91
N ALA A 110 -13.11 -15.86 -2.36
CA ALA A 110 -12.94 -16.17 -0.94
C ALA A 110 -13.37 -14.97 -0.06
N CYS A 111 -12.99 -13.75 -0.41
CA CYS A 111 -13.44 -12.54 0.29
C CYS A 111 -14.96 -12.34 0.19
N ALA A 112 -15.55 -12.65 -0.97
CA ALA A 112 -16.99 -12.51 -1.17
C ALA A 112 -17.80 -13.48 -0.30
N VAL A 113 -17.29 -14.69 -0.06
CA VAL A 113 -17.95 -15.73 0.75
C VAL A 113 -17.65 -15.56 2.24
N LEU A 114 -16.38 -15.37 2.61
CA LEU A 114 -15.92 -15.40 4.00
C LEU A 114 -16.20 -14.11 4.77
N ILE A 115 -16.24 -12.95 4.10
CA ILE A 115 -16.48 -11.67 4.80
C ILE A 115 -17.99 -11.44 4.92
N PRO A 116 -18.58 -11.53 6.13
CA PRO A 116 -20.00 -11.27 6.32
C PRO A 116 -20.32 -9.81 6.00
N SER A 117 -21.40 -9.59 5.25
CA SER A 117 -21.81 -8.23 4.86
C SER A 117 -22.34 -7.40 6.03
N LYS A 118 -22.77 -8.04 7.14
CA LYS A 118 -23.27 -7.36 8.35
C LYS A 118 -22.16 -7.29 9.40
N ALA A 119 -21.91 -6.09 9.94
CA ALA A 119 -20.99 -5.93 11.06
C ALA A 119 -21.63 -6.53 12.33
N PRO A 120 -20.86 -7.21 13.20
CA PRO A 120 -21.28 -7.42 14.58
C PRO A 120 -21.37 -6.04 15.25
N THR A 121 -22.55 -5.71 15.77
CA THR A 121 -22.76 -4.56 16.66
C THR A 121 -22.00 -4.82 17.97
N LEU A 122 -20.71 -4.49 18.00
CA LEU A 122 -19.94 -4.44 19.24
C LEU A 122 -20.32 -3.15 19.97
N GLY A 123 -21.22 -3.28 20.95
CA GLY A 123 -21.48 -2.29 22.00
C GLY A 123 -22.55 -1.25 21.68
N SER A 124 -23.82 -1.63 21.76
CA SER A 124 -24.91 -0.69 22.07
C SER A 124 -26.11 -1.45 22.64
N ASP A 125 -25.92 -2.02 23.83
CA ASP A 125 -27.01 -2.12 24.80
C ASP A 125 -26.95 -0.82 25.60
N GLY A 126 -27.92 0.08 25.45
CA GLY A 126 -27.98 1.33 26.22
C GLY A 126 -28.64 2.50 25.50
N ASP A 127 -27.91 3.21 24.63
CA ASP A 127 -28.22 4.63 24.36
C ASP A 127 -28.46 4.99 22.87
N ALA A 128 -28.65 4.01 21.98
CA ALA A 128 -28.84 4.26 20.55
C ALA A 128 -30.32 4.37 20.10
N ALA A 129 -31.26 4.59 21.03
CA ALA A 129 -32.67 4.77 20.70
C ALA A 129 -32.99 6.19 20.18
N ASP A 130 -32.17 7.21 20.49
CA ASP A 130 -32.49 8.61 20.13
C ASP A 130 -31.86 9.10 18.81
N GLY A 131 -30.88 8.37 18.25
CA GLY A 131 -30.17 8.79 17.02
C GLY A 131 -30.64 8.15 15.71
N ALA A 132 -31.51 7.14 15.77
CA ALA A 132 -31.84 6.29 14.62
C ALA A 132 -33.14 6.69 13.88
N GLN A 133 -33.91 7.63 14.43
CA GLN A 133 -35.22 7.99 13.86
C GLN A 133 -35.16 9.13 12.81
N GLU A 134 -34.09 9.94 12.77
CA GLU A 134 -33.98 11.05 11.78
C GLU A 134 -33.43 10.64 10.40
N ALA A 135 -32.90 9.43 10.25
CA ALA A 135 -32.33 8.95 8.98
C ALA A 135 -33.35 8.24 8.06
N LYS A 136 -34.65 8.54 8.22
CA LYS A 136 -35.75 7.95 7.42
C LYS A 136 -36.69 9.04 6.84
N SER A 137 -36.18 9.99 6.05
CA SER A 137 -37.04 10.73 5.10
C SER A 137 -36.24 11.50 4.05
N GLY A 138 -35.44 10.78 3.26
CA GLY A 138 -34.83 11.36 2.07
C GLY A 138 -34.34 10.24 1.18
N THR A 139 -34.95 10.09 0.01
CA THR A 139 -34.41 9.23 -1.06
C THR A 139 -33.11 9.88 -1.55
N VAL A 140 -32.01 9.69 -0.81
CA VAL A 140 -30.71 10.22 -1.20
C VAL A 140 -30.27 9.44 -2.42
N HIS A 141 -30.27 10.10 -3.58
CA HIS A 141 -29.86 9.49 -4.83
C HIS A 141 -28.41 8.99 -4.67
N CYS A 142 -28.08 7.78 -5.13
CA CYS A 142 -26.70 7.28 -5.05
C CYS A 142 -25.69 8.26 -5.67
N ARG A 143 -26.12 9.07 -6.65
CA ARG A 143 -25.30 10.12 -7.28
C ARG A 143 -24.90 11.20 -6.28
N ASP A 144 -25.78 11.59 -5.37
CA ASP A 144 -25.55 12.66 -4.40
C ASP A 144 -24.62 12.19 -3.28
N VAL A 145 -24.74 10.92 -2.86
CA VAL A 145 -23.80 10.30 -1.92
C VAL A 145 -22.40 10.17 -2.53
N ILE A 146 -22.31 9.77 -3.79
CA ILE A 146 -21.03 9.68 -4.51
C ILE A 146 -20.42 11.08 -4.66
N TRP A 147 -21.22 12.09 -5.03
CA TRP A 147 -20.77 13.47 -5.12
C TRP A 147 -20.28 14.02 -3.78
N LEU A 148 -20.97 13.72 -2.68
CA LEU A 148 -20.56 14.12 -1.32
C LEU A 148 -19.28 13.42 -0.85
N LEU A 149 -19.04 12.18 -1.27
CA LEU A 149 -17.79 11.45 -0.99
C LEU A 149 -16.62 12.01 -1.81
N VAL A 150 -16.85 12.28 -3.10
CA VAL A 150 -15.87 12.90 -4.01
C VAL A 150 -15.49 14.30 -3.53
N GLN A 151 -16.45 15.09 -3.05
CA GLN A 151 -16.22 16.44 -2.53
C GLN A 151 -15.44 16.46 -1.20
N LYS A 152 -15.41 15.35 -0.45
CA LYS A 152 -14.60 15.21 0.77
C LYS A 152 -13.17 14.73 0.52
N VAL A 153 -12.86 14.24 -0.69
CA VAL A 153 -11.52 13.81 -1.07
C VAL A 153 -10.81 14.98 -1.74
N ASP A 154 -9.64 15.35 -1.22
CA ASP A 154 -8.77 16.31 -1.86
C ASP A 154 -8.08 15.67 -3.09
N ILE A 155 -8.84 15.57 -4.17
CA ILE A 155 -8.39 15.01 -5.45
C ILE A 155 -7.28 15.88 -6.04
N GLY A 156 -7.37 17.19 -5.86
CA GLY A 156 -6.36 18.16 -6.31
C GLY A 156 -5.02 17.90 -5.65
N GLY A 157 -4.96 17.93 -4.32
CA GLY A 157 -3.75 17.65 -3.55
C GLY A 157 -3.19 16.25 -3.82
N SER A 158 -4.05 15.22 -3.85
CA SER A 158 -3.63 13.84 -4.14
C SER A 158 -3.00 13.70 -5.53
N SER A 159 -3.59 14.33 -6.55
CA SER A 159 -3.07 14.29 -7.93
C SER A 159 -1.73 15.01 -8.05
N LEU A 160 -1.59 16.18 -7.41
CA LEU A 160 -0.33 16.93 -7.34
C LEU A 160 0.77 16.14 -6.64
N LEU A 161 0.42 15.39 -5.59
CA LEU A 161 1.37 14.55 -4.85
C LEU A 161 1.90 13.45 -5.75
N VAL A 162 1.01 12.72 -6.45
CA VAL A 162 1.39 11.68 -7.41
C VAL A 162 2.27 12.25 -8.52
N CYS A 163 1.92 13.42 -9.08
CA CYS A 163 2.75 14.08 -10.08
C CYS A 163 4.13 14.44 -9.54
N THR A 164 4.22 14.99 -8.34
CA THR A 164 5.50 15.37 -7.70
C THR A 164 6.39 14.14 -7.50
N ILE A 165 5.85 13.06 -6.94
CA ILE A 165 6.61 11.81 -6.75
C ILE A 165 7.08 11.24 -8.08
N THR A 166 6.19 11.19 -9.09
CA THR A 166 6.53 10.59 -10.38
C THR A 166 7.63 11.38 -11.09
N MET A 167 7.54 12.71 -11.09
CA MET A 167 8.57 13.58 -11.68
C MET A 167 9.90 13.48 -10.93
N GLY A 168 9.86 13.40 -9.60
CA GLY A 168 11.07 13.16 -8.79
C GLY A 168 11.74 11.84 -9.13
N LEU A 169 10.97 10.76 -9.28
CA LEU A 169 11.50 9.45 -9.67
C LEU A 169 12.10 9.44 -11.08
N ILE A 170 11.45 10.11 -12.04
CA ILE A 170 11.99 10.25 -13.41
C ILE A 170 13.30 11.04 -13.38
N SER A 171 13.35 12.14 -12.63
CA SER A 171 14.56 12.96 -12.49
C SER A 171 15.72 12.15 -11.89
N LEU A 172 15.47 11.36 -10.84
CA LEU A 172 16.47 10.47 -10.23
C LEU A 172 16.92 9.37 -11.20
N ASN A 173 16.00 8.83 -12.01
CA ASN A 173 16.33 7.82 -13.01
C ASN A 173 17.23 8.38 -14.11
N LEU A 174 16.94 9.58 -14.63
CA LEU A 174 17.77 10.24 -15.63
C LEU A 174 19.18 10.53 -15.08
N LEU A 175 19.29 11.00 -13.83
CA LEU A 175 20.59 11.18 -13.17
C LEU A 175 21.37 9.86 -13.07
N GLY A 176 20.68 8.75 -12.78
CA GLY A 176 21.28 7.42 -12.69
C GLY A 176 21.77 6.88 -14.05
N ASP A 177 21.13 7.27 -15.14
CA ASP A 177 21.50 6.89 -16.52
C ASP A 177 22.67 7.71 -17.08
N GLY A 178 23.28 8.59 -16.29
CA GLY A 178 24.46 9.38 -16.66
C GLY A 178 24.17 10.78 -17.19
N TYR A 179 22.91 11.24 -17.18
CA TYR A 179 22.59 12.62 -17.49
C TYR A 179 23.13 13.56 -16.42
N THR A 180 23.73 14.66 -16.84
CA THR A 180 24.27 15.67 -15.92
C THR A 180 23.24 16.74 -15.59
N PHE A 181 23.45 17.50 -14.51
CA PHE A 181 22.58 18.65 -14.17
C PHE A 181 22.53 19.73 -15.26
N HIS A 182 23.45 19.70 -16.22
CA HIS A 182 23.47 20.60 -17.37
C HIS A 182 22.55 20.13 -18.51
N ASP A 183 22.13 18.87 -18.52
CA ASP A 183 21.17 18.39 -19.51
C ASP A 183 19.79 18.98 -19.24
N ILE A 184 19.18 19.49 -20.30
CA ILE A 184 17.86 20.14 -20.23
C ILE A 184 16.76 19.19 -19.76
N GLN A 185 16.92 17.88 -20.01
CA GLN A 185 15.96 16.87 -19.60
C GLN A 185 16.02 16.58 -18.10
N ALA A 186 17.22 16.44 -17.53
CA ALA A 186 17.41 16.19 -16.11
C ALA A 186 17.08 17.43 -15.26
N SER A 187 17.57 18.60 -15.67
CA SER A 187 17.27 19.87 -14.99
C SER A 187 15.81 20.29 -15.12
N GLY A 188 15.20 20.08 -16.30
CA GLY A 188 13.79 20.40 -16.55
C GLY A 188 12.82 19.54 -15.72
N THR A 189 13.07 18.22 -15.63
CA THR A 189 12.23 17.33 -14.80
C THR A 189 12.40 17.58 -13.31
N LEU A 190 13.61 17.93 -12.86
CA LEU A 190 13.88 18.32 -11.47
C LEU A 190 13.22 19.66 -11.13
N GLY A 191 13.31 20.65 -12.01
CA GLY A 191 12.62 21.93 -11.88
C GLY A 191 11.11 21.77 -11.83
N LEU A 192 10.53 20.91 -12.67
CA LEU A 192 9.12 20.60 -12.66
C LEU A 192 8.69 19.88 -11.36
N CYS A 193 9.52 18.98 -10.82
CA CYS A 193 9.28 18.34 -9.53
C CYS A 193 9.21 19.38 -8.40
N LEU A 194 10.19 20.30 -8.34
CA LEU A 194 10.21 21.38 -7.35
C LEU A 194 9.02 22.33 -7.52
N MET A 195 8.62 22.63 -8.76
CA MET A 195 7.46 23.46 -9.06
C MET A 195 6.15 22.80 -8.61
N CYS A 196 5.93 21.52 -8.96
CA CYS A 196 4.75 20.77 -8.53
C CYS A 196 4.70 20.59 -7.01
N GLY A 197 5.83 20.34 -6.36
CA GLY A 197 5.93 20.24 -4.91
C GLY A 197 5.65 21.58 -4.21
N GLY A 198 6.20 22.67 -4.74
CA GLY A 198 5.93 24.04 -4.27
C GLY A 198 4.46 24.42 -4.46
N LEU A 199 3.87 24.05 -5.60
CA LEU A 199 2.45 24.26 -5.89
C LEU A 199 1.57 23.44 -4.96
N LEU A 200 1.91 22.18 -4.67
CA LEU A 200 1.22 21.36 -3.68
C LEU A 200 1.25 22.04 -2.31
N PHE A 201 2.43 22.46 -1.86
CA PHE A 201 2.56 23.14 -0.57
C PHE A 201 1.76 24.44 -0.52
N ALA A 202 1.73 25.20 -1.62
CA ALA A 202 0.92 26.42 -1.72
C ALA A 202 -0.59 26.12 -1.74
N VAL A 203 -1.03 25.12 -2.50
CA VAL A 203 -2.44 24.70 -2.59
C VAL A 203 -2.93 24.17 -1.24
N GLU A 204 -2.17 23.30 -0.58
CA GLU A 204 -2.51 22.79 0.75
C GLU A 204 -2.51 23.91 1.81
N ARG A 205 -1.63 24.90 1.69
CA ARG A 205 -1.54 26.02 2.64
C ARG A 205 -2.63 27.07 2.45
N TYR A 206 -3.08 27.32 1.22
CA TYR A 206 -3.94 28.47 0.91
C TYR A 206 -5.32 28.11 0.37
N LEU A 207 -5.50 26.97 -0.32
CA LEU A 207 -6.76 26.65 -1.01
C LEU A 207 -7.60 25.58 -0.30
N VAL A 208 -7.00 24.64 0.43
CA VAL A 208 -7.72 23.46 0.92
C VAL A 208 -8.21 23.64 2.37
N ALA A 209 -9.53 23.70 2.55
CA ALA A 209 -10.16 23.84 3.88
C ALA A 209 -10.02 22.59 4.77
N LYS A 210 -9.74 21.42 4.19
CA LYS A 210 -9.45 20.15 4.89
C LYS A 210 -8.19 19.52 4.29
N PRO A 211 -7.00 19.97 4.71
CA PRO A 211 -5.75 19.51 4.11
C PRO A 211 -5.60 18.00 4.34
N MET A 212 -5.13 17.28 3.33
CA MET A 212 -4.86 15.84 3.42
C MET A 212 -3.79 15.55 4.49
N LEU A 213 -2.82 16.44 4.64
CA LEU A 213 -1.85 16.46 5.74
C LEU A 213 -2.28 17.44 6.83
N SER A 214 -2.72 16.91 7.97
CA SER A 214 -2.95 17.74 9.16
C SER A 214 -1.62 18.37 9.59
N ARG A 215 -1.52 19.70 9.51
CA ARG A 215 -0.34 20.46 9.92
C ARG A 215 0.14 20.11 11.33
N ARG A 216 -0.80 19.82 12.23
CA ARG A 216 -0.52 19.42 13.62
C ARG A 216 0.25 18.10 13.70
N LEU A 217 0.00 17.18 12.77
CA LEU A 217 0.70 15.89 12.71
C LEU A 217 2.15 16.06 12.21
N LEU A 218 2.39 17.01 11.31
CA LEU A 218 3.72 17.33 10.78
C LEU A 218 4.55 18.22 11.72
N SER A 219 3.94 18.86 12.70
CA SER A 219 4.65 19.68 13.70
C SER A 219 5.07 18.87 14.94
N ASP A 220 4.68 17.60 15.03
CA ASP A 220 5.08 16.73 16.13
C ASP A 220 6.39 16.01 15.76
N ASP A 221 7.47 16.35 16.46
CA ASP A 221 8.83 15.82 16.22
C ASP A 221 8.87 14.28 16.30
N ILE A 222 8.05 13.67 17.17
CA ILE A 222 7.99 12.21 17.33
C ILE A 222 7.44 11.61 16.05
N VAL A 223 6.36 12.19 15.51
CA VAL A 223 5.71 11.69 14.32
C VAL A 223 6.63 11.82 13.11
N VAL A 224 7.25 12.99 12.95
CA VAL A 224 8.23 13.23 11.87
C VAL A 224 9.41 12.27 11.98
N GLY A 225 9.97 12.08 13.17
CA GLY A 225 11.07 11.15 13.41
C GLY A 225 10.72 9.70 13.03
N VAL A 226 9.54 9.22 13.43
CA VAL A 226 9.08 7.86 13.10
C VAL A 226 8.89 7.67 11.59
N TYR A 227 8.31 8.65 10.90
CA TYR A 227 8.15 8.58 9.44
C TYR A 227 9.50 8.66 8.71
N ALA A 228 10.44 9.49 9.17
CA ALA A 228 11.78 9.57 8.60
C ALA A 228 12.53 8.24 8.70
N ILE A 229 12.49 7.60 9.88
CA ILE A 229 13.08 6.27 10.09
C ILE A 229 12.41 5.24 9.17
N ASN A 230 11.07 5.30 9.02
CA ASN A 230 10.35 4.38 8.15
C ASN A 230 10.77 4.53 6.68
N ILE A 231 10.92 5.76 6.19
CA ILE A 231 11.37 6.05 4.81
C ILE A 231 12.79 5.49 4.60
N LEU A 232 13.72 5.77 5.51
CA LEU A 232 15.09 5.26 5.43
C LEU A 232 15.13 3.73 5.43
N GLY A 233 14.32 3.10 6.29
CA GLY A 233 14.16 1.65 6.31
C GLY A 233 13.61 1.08 4.99
N MET A 234 12.62 1.74 4.39
CA MET A 234 12.03 1.34 3.11
C MET A 234 13.00 1.50 1.93
N ILE A 235 13.84 2.54 1.95
CA ILE A 235 14.93 2.72 0.96
C ILE A 235 15.91 1.55 1.09
N ALA A 236 16.44 1.29 2.29
CA ALA A 236 17.38 0.19 2.50
C ALA A 236 16.79 -1.18 2.11
N GLN A 237 15.52 -1.44 2.48
CA GLN A 237 14.82 -2.68 2.14
C GLN A 237 14.63 -2.83 0.63
N SER A 238 14.25 -1.75 -0.06
CA SER A 238 14.05 -1.78 -1.51
C SER A 238 15.38 -1.98 -2.23
N SER A 239 16.43 -1.27 -1.82
CA SER A 239 17.78 -1.41 -2.38
C SER A 239 18.30 -2.85 -2.30
N LEU A 240 18.18 -3.50 -1.14
CA LEU A 240 18.59 -4.90 -0.98
C LEU A 240 17.82 -5.86 -1.89
N THR A 241 16.53 -5.60 -2.11
CA THR A 241 15.68 -6.44 -2.96
C THR A 241 16.06 -6.33 -4.44
N PHE A 242 16.63 -5.21 -4.89
CA PHE A 242 17.04 -5.00 -6.29
C PHE A 242 18.52 -5.30 -6.56
N ILE A 243 19.42 -4.85 -5.68
CA ILE A 243 20.87 -4.97 -5.89
C ILE A 243 21.31 -6.43 -5.79
N LEU A 244 20.80 -7.18 -4.81
CA LEU A 244 21.26 -8.56 -4.57
C LEU A 244 20.98 -9.50 -5.75
N PRO A 245 19.77 -9.52 -6.35
CA PRO A 245 19.54 -10.28 -7.58
C PRO A 245 20.36 -9.80 -8.78
N LEU A 246 20.61 -8.49 -8.86
CA LEU A 246 21.38 -7.90 -9.96
C LEU A 246 22.84 -8.36 -9.90
N GLU A 247 23.46 -8.30 -8.73
CA GLU A 247 24.84 -8.78 -8.53
C GLU A 247 24.96 -10.27 -8.81
N GLN A 248 23.99 -11.09 -8.38
CA GLN A 248 24.00 -12.52 -8.67
C GLN A 248 23.87 -12.85 -10.16
N ARG A 249 23.11 -12.03 -10.91
CA ARG A 249 22.99 -12.17 -12.36
C ARG A 249 24.26 -11.76 -13.09
N ILE A 250 24.88 -10.67 -12.67
CA ILE A 250 26.05 -10.09 -13.35
C ILE A 250 27.34 -10.83 -12.96
N LEU A 251 27.61 -10.99 -11.67
CA LEU A 251 28.89 -11.53 -11.19
C LEU A 251 28.89 -13.06 -11.15
N ASN A 252 27.80 -13.68 -10.67
CA ASN A 252 27.76 -15.13 -10.44
C ASN A 252 27.14 -15.90 -11.62
N SER A 253 26.74 -15.21 -12.70
CA SER A 253 26.07 -15.81 -13.87
C SER A 253 24.93 -16.77 -13.51
N SER A 254 24.24 -16.49 -12.39
CA SER A 254 23.25 -17.40 -11.83
C SER A 254 21.94 -17.36 -12.62
N THR A 255 21.31 -18.51 -12.76
CA THR A 255 19.98 -18.67 -13.37
C THR A 255 18.90 -18.03 -12.49
N ALA A 256 17.78 -17.65 -13.10
CA ALA A 256 16.73 -16.89 -12.44
C ALA A 256 16.04 -17.69 -11.32
N ASP A 257 15.92 -18.99 -11.49
CA ASP A 257 15.43 -19.92 -10.49
C ASP A 257 16.31 -19.93 -9.22
N ARG A 258 17.63 -20.02 -9.37
CA ARG A 258 18.61 -20.08 -8.27
C ARG A 258 18.71 -18.76 -7.53
N THR A 259 18.73 -17.64 -8.23
CA THR A 259 18.67 -16.30 -7.62
C THR A 259 17.37 -16.12 -6.82
N GLY A 260 16.25 -16.63 -7.32
CA GLY A 260 14.98 -16.65 -6.58
C GLY A 260 15.07 -17.41 -5.26
N LEU A 261 15.75 -18.57 -5.24
CA LEU A 261 15.96 -19.38 -4.03
C LEU A 261 16.91 -18.70 -3.02
N GLN A 262 17.90 -17.96 -3.50
CA GLN A 262 18.86 -17.25 -2.63
C GLN A 262 18.23 -16.04 -1.91
N LEU A 263 17.05 -15.57 -2.34
CA LEU A 263 16.27 -14.56 -1.63
C LEU A 263 15.45 -15.11 -0.45
N LEU A 264 15.33 -16.44 -0.33
CA LEU A 264 14.53 -17.06 0.72
C LEU A 264 14.97 -16.67 2.15
N PRO A 265 16.28 -16.64 2.49
CA PRO A 265 16.73 -16.26 3.83
C PRO A 265 16.37 -14.82 4.21
N LEU A 266 16.50 -13.88 3.27
CA LEU A 266 16.17 -12.46 3.48
C LEU A 266 14.70 -12.32 3.90
N VAL A 267 13.81 -13.02 3.21
CA VAL A 267 12.37 -12.93 3.47
C VAL A 267 11.97 -13.76 4.70
N ALA A 268 12.59 -14.92 4.94
CA ALA A 268 12.41 -15.68 6.18
C ALA A 268 12.76 -14.84 7.42
N GLY A 269 13.86 -14.08 7.36
CA GLY A 269 14.22 -13.11 8.39
C GLY A 269 13.14 -12.02 8.57
N SER A 270 12.56 -11.52 7.47
CA SER A 270 11.49 -10.51 7.54
C SER A 270 10.18 -11.05 8.15
N ILE A 271 9.83 -12.31 7.88
CA ILE A 271 8.67 -12.99 8.47
C ILE A 271 8.89 -13.19 9.97
N GLY A 272 10.05 -13.75 10.35
CA GLY A 272 10.42 -13.95 11.74
C GLY A 272 10.46 -12.65 12.53
N GLY A 273 11.08 -11.60 11.97
CA GLY A 273 11.14 -10.27 12.55
C GLY A 273 9.76 -9.64 12.75
N SER A 274 8.85 -9.77 11.78
CA SER A 274 7.49 -9.21 11.87
C SER A 274 6.65 -9.88 12.96
N ILE A 275 6.74 -11.21 13.07
CA ILE A 275 6.04 -11.98 14.10
C ILE A 275 6.63 -11.68 15.49
N ALA A 276 7.96 -11.68 15.60
CA ALA A 276 8.67 -11.37 16.84
C ALA A 276 8.33 -9.95 17.34
N ALA A 277 8.32 -8.96 16.45
CA ALA A 277 7.94 -7.59 16.78
C ALA A 277 6.49 -7.51 17.30
N GLY A 278 5.55 -8.21 16.65
CA GLY A 278 4.15 -8.27 17.11
C GLY A 278 4.01 -8.86 18.52
N ILE A 279 4.75 -9.94 18.82
CA ILE A 279 4.78 -10.57 20.15
C ILE A 279 5.41 -9.63 21.18
N LEU A 280 6.54 -9.01 20.82
CA LEU A 280 7.28 -8.11 21.70
C LEU A 280 6.44 -6.89 22.10
N ILE A 281 5.76 -6.26 21.14
CA ILE A 281 4.87 -5.12 21.37
C ILE A 281 3.75 -5.50 22.34
N LYS A 282 3.09 -6.65 22.10
CA LYS A 282 2.02 -7.13 22.99
C LYS A 282 2.54 -7.33 24.42
N ARG A 283 3.73 -7.93 24.57
CA ARG A 283 4.36 -8.16 25.87
C ARG A 283 4.75 -6.86 26.57
N PHE A 284 5.30 -5.89 25.83
CA PHE A 284 5.72 -4.61 26.39
C PHE A 284 4.55 -3.76 26.87
N VAL A 285 3.45 -3.72 26.09
CA VAL A 285 2.21 -3.02 26.48
C VAL A 285 1.62 -3.62 27.76
N LEU A 286 1.62 -4.95 27.90
CA LEU A 286 1.15 -5.63 29.11
C LEU A 286 1.99 -5.27 30.34
N ILE A 287 3.32 -5.22 30.21
CA ILE A 287 4.24 -4.85 31.29
C ILE A 287 4.07 -3.39 31.71
N LEU A 288 3.89 -2.48 30.75
CA LEU A 288 3.67 -1.07 31.05
C LEU A 288 2.34 -0.87 31.78
N ASN A 289 1.29 -1.55 31.34
CA ASN A 289 -0.03 -1.45 31.93
C ASN A 289 -0.06 -2.02 33.37
N SER A 290 0.65 -3.13 33.64
CA SER A 290 0.76 -3.65 35.00
C SER A 290 1.55 -2.71 35.93
N ARG A 291 2.59 -2.04 35.43
CA ARG A 291 3.33 -1.03 36.22
C ARG A 291 2.51 0.22 36.50
N LEU A 292 1.72 0.70 35.54
CA LEU A 292 0.86 1.88 35.74
C LEU A 292 -0.30 1.63 36.72
N GLN A 293 -0.80 0.39 36.82
CA GLN A 293 -1.79 0.03 37.84
C GLN A 293 -1.21 0.06 39.26
N VAL A 294 0.07 -0.27 39.43
CA VAL A 294 0.75 -0.20 40.74
C VAL A 294 0.92 1.24 41.24
N PHE A 295 0.99 2.23 40.34
CA PHE A 295 1.07 3.66 40.71
C PHE A 295 -0.30 4.34 40.91
N ARG A 296 -1.42 3.63 40.70
CA ARG A 296 -2.79 4.15 40.90
C ARG A 296 -3.44 3.71 42.21
N CYS A 297 -2.73 2.95 43.06
CA CYS A 297 -3.11 2.65 44.44
C CYS A 297 -2.24 3.48 45.39
#